data_AF-A0A8T4SVG4-F1
#
_entry.id   AF-A0A8T4SVG4-F1
#
_cell.length_a   1.000
_cell.length_b   1.000
_cell.length_c   1.000
_cell.angle_alpha   90.00
_cell.angle_beta   90.00
_cell.angle_gamma   90.00
#
_symmetry.space_group_name_H-M   'P 1'
#
loop_
_entity.id
_entity.type
_entity.pdbx_description
1 polymer ?
#
loop_
_entity_poly.entity_id
_entity_poly.type
_entity_poly.pdbx_seq_one_letter_code
_entity_poly.pdbx_strand_id
1 'polypeptide(L)'
;MSAWIFLLNGLVEGLVVAYGISTLLRGFTEKHCPLARLLGLLGIFFAPLAIVHWSWLFGSFSYSLADQVWLTTLSLSITVLLLALFVHTISGKMHVLILLSFYVVGFLALLIALRLPLTALWLSSVFLVLLFLELAFVQHDILRTIGIVGAAYGLGLILVSLLTLLGQPLWLFIPDALLLIVLILFPEHMKLCESAPHQAVAKLPGVVQILKFGLFMFGLTVFIFFGALAVHETAHAVLAQRFDCEHRIVFHEQGLWPHTSVQCADTSSKGMILVSGFIITTAFALMFYVVGSGFIQNLSGVIFALGIVLANDDFAELGLSGALVFAADMLAGILLGIMLVRIVLDYLEERKTPRTIFCEGNCSHVER
;
A
#
# COMPACT_ATOMS: atom_id res chain seq x y z
N MET A 1 20.72 -16.72 19.93
CA MET A 1 20.35 -15.30 19.76
C MET A 1 20.54 -14.57 21.07
N SER A 2 20.98 -13.32 21.07
CA SER A 2 21.38 -12.64 22.30
C SER A 2 20.18 -12.02 23.03
N ALA A 3 19.93 -12.48 24.26
CA ALA A 3 18.81 -12.07 25.11
C ALA A 3 18.63 -10.54 25.23
N TRP A 4 19.71 -9.76 25.11
CA TRP A 4 19.66 -8.30 25.16
C TRP A 4 18.80 -7.68 24.05
N ILE A 5 18.66 -8.30 22.87
CA ILE A 5 17.85 -7.75 21.78
C ILE A 5 16.37 -7.74 22.17
N PHE A 6 15.90 -8.86 22.73
CA PHE A 6 14.53 -8.98 23.22
C PHE A 6 14.25 -8.03 24.38
N LEU A 7 15.22 -7.88 25.28
CA LEU A 7 15.12 -6.92 26.38
C LEU A 7 14.96 -5.48 25.86
N LEU A 8 15.80 -5.05 24.91
CA LEU A 8 15.74 -3.68 24.38
C LEU A 8 14.47 -3.43 23.56
N ASN A 9 14.08 -4.37 22.67
CA ASN A 9 12.83 -4.25 21.91
C ASN A 9 11.63 -4.16 22.87
N GLY A 10 11.52 -5.12 23.80
CA GLY A 10 10.42 -5.17 24.76
C GLY A 10 10.37 -3.97 25.71
N LEU A 11 11.51 -3.38 26.07
CA LEU A 11 11.59 -2.15 26.85
C LEU A 11 11.03 -0.96 26.08
N VAL A 12 11.53 -0.72 24.85
CA VAL A 12 11.13 0.44 24.05
C VAL A 12 9.66 0.35 23.65
N GLU A 13 9.20 -0.82 23.21
CA GLU A 13 7.79 -1.06 22.91
C GLU A 13 6.91 -0.92 24.16
N GLY A 14 7.39 -1.39 25.32
CA GLY A 14 6.71 -1.17 26.61
C GLY A 14 6.55 0.31 26.95
N LEU A 15 7.56 1.15 26.66
CA LEU A 15 7.47 2.60 26.82
C LEU A 15 6.47 3.23 25.85
N VAL A 16 6.45 2.79 24.58
CA VAL A 16 5.43 3.21 23.59
C VAL A 16 4.02 2.88 24.08
N VAL A 17 3.81 1.70 24.64
CA VAL A 17 2.53 1.27 25.21
C VAL A 17 2.13 2.12 26.41
N ALA A 18 3.04 2.29 27.37
CA ALA A 18 2.79 3.10 28.56
C ALA A 18 2.41 4.55 28.19
N TYR A 19 3.12 5.10 27.21
CA TYR A 19 2.83 6.42 26.66
C TYR A 19 1.46 6.47 25.94
N GLY A 20 1.15 5.46 25.13
CA GLY A 20 -0.14 5.31 24.46
C GLY A 20 -1.32 5.27 25.45
N ILE A 21 -1.20 4.47 26.52
CA ILE A 21 -2.21 4.42 27.59
C ILE A 21 -2.37 5.79 28.25
N SER A 22 -1.27 6.45 28.62
CA SER A 22 -1.32 7.79 29.23
C SER A 22 -2.03 8.80 28.34
N THR A 23 -1.70 8.80 27.04
CA THR A 23 -2.29 9.71 26.04
C THR A 23 -3.77 9.40 25.80
N LEU A 24 -4.15 8.12 25.76
CA LEU A 24 -5.53 7.70 25.61
C LEU A 24 -6.39 8.14 26.81
N LEU A 25 -5.89 7.93 28.03
CA LEU A 25 -6.57 8.35 29.26
C LEU A 25 -6.80 9.86 29.28
N ARG A 26 -5.78 10.65 28.92
CA ARG A 26 -5.92 12.12 28.77
C ARG A 26 -6.99 12.48 27.74
N GLY A 27 -7.01 11.80 26.59
CA GLY A 27 -8.01 12.03 25.53
C GLY A 27 -9.46 11.65 25.91
N PHE A 28 -9.66 10.89 26.99
CA PHE A 28 -10.98 10.64 27.59
C PHE A 28 -11.34 11.66 28.66
N THR A 29 -10.38 12.12 29.47
CA THR A 29 -10.62 13.11 30.52
C THR A 29 -10.82 14.52 29.95
N GLU A 30 -10.03 14.88 28.95
CA GLU A 30 -10.08 16.15 28.24
C GLU A 30 -10.99 15.94 27.01
N LYS A 31 -12.27 16.35 27.12
CA LYS A 31 -13.35 16.03 26.16
C LYS A 31 -13.12 16.47 24.70
N HIS A 32 -11.98 17.04 24.32
CA HIS A 32 -11.87 17.88 23.11
C HIS A 32 -10.79 17.48 22.08
N CYS A 33 -10.08 16.36 22.24
CA CYS A 33 -9.08 15.97 21.24
C CYS A 33 -9.26 14.53 20.70
N PRO A 34 -10.02 14.31 19.60
CA PRO A 34 -10.11 12.99 18.95
C PRO A 34 -8.74 12.48 18.49
N LEU A 35 -7.81 13.39 18.23
CA LEU A 35 -6.44 13.12 17.84
C LEU A 35 -5.63 12.41 18.96
N ALA A 36 -5.85 12.81 20.22
CA ALA A 36 -5.22 12.18 21.38
C ALA A 36 -5.62 10.71 21.51
N ARG A 37 -6.89 10.40 21.24
CA ARG A 37 -7.38 9.02 21.28
C ARG A 37 -6.73 8.17 20.20
N LEU A 38 -6.55 8.72 19.01
CA LEU A 38 -5.96 8.01 17.90
C LEU A 38 -4.46 7.73 18.12
N LEU A 39 -3.72 8.69 18.69
CA LEU A 39 -2.33 8.48 19.15
C LEU A 39 -2.24 7.48 20.31
N GLY A 40 -3.18 7.55 21.25
CA GLY A 40 -3.24 6.61 22.36
C GLY A 40 -3.48 5.18 21.90
N LEU A 41 -4.41 5.00 20.95
CA LEU A 41 -4.65 3.71 20.29
C LEU A 41 -3.40 3.21 19.57
N LEU A 42 -2.70 4.08 18.83
CA LEU A 42 -1.46 3.74 18.15
C LEU A 42 -0.42 3.14 19.11
N GLY A 43 -0.19 3.77 20.26
CA GLY A 43 0.75 3.22 21.25
C GLY A 43 0.29 1.90 21.87
N ILE A 44 -1.01 1.74 22.14
CA ILE A 44 -1.56 0.49 22.72
C ILE A 44 -1.41 -0.70 21.75
N PHE A 45 -1.46 -0.47 20.44
CA PHE A 45 -1.28 -1.52 19.45
C PHE A 45 0.12 -2.16 19.46
N PHE A 46 1.11 -1.57 20.14
CA PHE A 46 2.42 -2.19 20.36
C PHE A 46 2.42 -3.19 21.52
N ALA A 47 1.36 -3.28 22.32
CA ALA A 47 1.32 -4.17 23.50
C ALA A 47 1.52 -5.65 23.15
N PRO A 48 0.89 -6.22 22.10
CA PRO A 48 1.14 -7.60 21.71
C PRO A 48 2.62 -7.85 21.35
N LEU A 49 3.26 -6.90 20.66
CA LEU A 49 4.66 -7.03 20.25
C LEU A 49 5.59 -7.01 21.48
N ALA A 50 5.34 -6.09 22.42
CA ALA A 50 6.07 -6.01 23.68
C ALA A 50 5.94 -7.32 24.46
N ILE A 51 4.72 -7.86 24.61
CA ILE A 51 4.46 -9.12 25.32
C ILE A 51 5.23 -10.29 24.67
N VAL A 52 5.25 -10.36 23.34
CA VAL A 52 5.98 -11.42 22.63
C VAL A 52 7.49 -11.29 22.85
N HIS A 53 8.07 -10.09 22.77
CA HIS A 53 9.49 -9.88 23.05
C HIS A 53 9.86 -10.23 24.50
N TRP A 54 9.04 -9.87 25.48
CA TRP A 54 9.24 -10.31 26.87
C TRP A 54 9.12 -11.83 27.01
N SER A 55 8.18 -12.46 26.30
CA SER A 55 8.01 -13.91 26.33
C SER A 55 9.20 -14.66 25.72
N TRP A 56 9.79 -14.15 24.63
CA TRP A 56 11.04 -14.70 24.08
C TRP A 56 12.24 -14.47 24.99
N LEU A 57 12.30 -13.34 25.70
CA LEU A 57 13.36 -13.09 26.70
C LEU A 57 13.36 -14.14 27.80
N PHE A 58 12.19 -14.51 28.33
CA PHE A 58 12.04 -15.50 29.39
C PHE A 58 11.98 -16.95 28.89
N GLY A 59 12.11 -17.17 27.58
CA GLY A 59 12.07 -18.51 26.98
C GLY A 59 10.70 -19.20 27.11
N SER A 60 9.61 -18.44 27.25
CA SER A 60 8.25 -19.00 27.30
C SER A 60 7.80 -19.58 25.95
N PHE A 61 8.37 -19.10 24.85
CA PHE A 61 8.18 -19.61 23.49
C PHE A 61 9.51 -19.72 22.75
N SER A 62 9.59 -20.64 21.78
CA SER A 62 10.71 -20.70 20.84
C SER A 62 10.69 -19.50 19.90
N TYR A 63 11.81 -18.80 19.78
CA TYR A 63 11.96 -17.71 18.81
C TYR A 63 12.06 -18.26 17.38
N SER A 64 11.39 -17.55 16.45
CA SER A 64 11.49 -17.73 15.01
C SER A 64 11.60 -16.37 14.35
N LEU A 65 12.58 -16.18 13.46
CA LEU A 65 12.73 -14.94 12.69
C LEU A 65 11.50 -14.67 11.82
N ALA A 66 10.90 -15.73 11.26
CA ALA A 66 9.69 -15.60 10.46
C ALA A 66 8.53 -15.03 11.29
N ASP A 67 8.35 -15.51 12.52
CA ASP A 67 7.29 -15.05 13.43
C ASP A 67 7.50 -13.59 13.80
N GLN A 68 8.76 -13.19 14.06
CA GLN A 68 9.11 -11.79 14.33
C GLN A 68 8.77 -10.90 13.13
N VAL A 69 9.19 -11.27 11.92
CA VAL A 69 8.90 -10.50 10.69
C VAL A 69 7.38 -10.38 10.48
N TRP A 70 6.62 -11.45 10.69
CA TRP A 70 5.16 -11.43 10.59
C TRP A 70 4.50 -10.49 11.58
N LEU A 71 4.85 -10.60 12.86
CA LEU A 71 4.29 -9.75 13.92
C LEU A 71 4.63 -8.27 13.72
N THR A 72 5.87 -7.98 13.35
CA THR A 72 6.30 -6.61 13.03
C THR A 72 5.55 -6.08 11.81
N THR A 73 5.39 -6.88 10.75
CA THR A 73 4.64 -6.49 9.55
C THR A 73 3.19 -6.14 9.88
N LEU A 74 2.53 -6.97 10.70
CA LEU A 74 1.15 -6.72 11.12
C LEU A 74 1.04 -5.44 11.97
N SER A 75 1.90 -5.29 12.98
CA SER A 75 1.92 -4.10 13.84
C SER A 75 2.20 -2.82 13.03
N LEU A 76 3.14 -2.90 12.08
CA LEU A 76 3.49 -1.78 11.22
C LEU A 76 2.34 -1.40 10.28
N SER A 77 1.58 -2.39 9.81
CA SER A 77 0.43 -2.10 8.94
C SER A 77 -0.68 -1.33 9.65
N ILE A 78 -0.96 -1.69 10.90
CA ILE A 78 -1.88 -0.95 11.77
C ILE A 78 -1.33 0.45 12.05
N THR A 79 -0.02 0.56 12.29
CA THR A 79 0.67 1.85 12.49
C THR A 79 0.49 2.77 11.27
N VAL A 80 0.70 2.26 10.04
CA VAL A 80 0.47 3.01 8.79
C VAL A 80 -0.97 3.48 8.69
N LEU A 81 -1.94 2.59 8.97
CA LEU A 81 -3.37 2.92 8.91
C LEU A 81 -3.74 4.06 9.87
N LEU A 82 -3.36 3.93 11.14
CA LEU A 82 -3.66 4.94 12.15
C LEU A 82 -2.93 6.25 11.84
N LEU A 83 -1.64 6.20 11.51
CA LEU A 83 -0.87 7.41 11.21
C LEU A 83 -1.38 8.12 9.96
N ALA A 84 -1.82 7.40 8.92
CA ALA A 84 -2.43 8.03 7.75
C ALA A 84 -3.73 8.76 8.10
N LEU A 85 -4.59 8.15 8.92
CA LEU A 85 -5.81 8.81 9.43
C LEU A 85 -5.48 10.04 10.28
N PHE A 86 -4.42 9.94 11.09
CA PHE A 86 -3.90 11.05 11.87
C PHE A 86 -3.44 12.22 10.98
N VAL A 87 -2.54 11.94 10.02
CA VAL A 87 -1.98 12.93 9.08
C VAL A 87 -3.08 13.55 8.24
N HIS A 88 -4.07 12.76 7.80
CA HIS A 88 -5.24 13.28 7.10
C HIS A 88 -6.05 14.23 7.99
N THR A 89 -6.27 13.89 9.25
CA THR A 89 -7.03 14.72 10.20
C THR A 89 -6.36 16.06 10.45
N ILE A 90 -5.01 16.11 10.52
CA ILE A 90 -4.27 17.37 10.67
C ILE A 90 -4.24 18.16 9.36
N SER A 91 -3.83 17.51 8.26
CA SER A 91 -3.57 18.21 7.01
C SER A 91 -4.84 18.60 6.26
N GLY A 92 -5.96 17.91 6.50
CA GLY A 92 -7.20 18.01 5.72
C GLY A 92 -7.04 17.60 4.25
N LYS A 93 -5.87 17.08 3.85
CA LYS A 93 -5.57 16.82 2.45
C LYS A 93 -6.04 15.42 2.05
N MET A 94 -6.78 15.35 0.95
CA MET A 94 -7.41 14.10 0.46
C MET A 94 -6.42 13.09 -0.11
N HIS A 95 -5.27 13.54 -0.62
CA HIS A 95 -4.28 12.65 -1.21
C HIS A 95 -3.68 11.67 -0.18
N VAL A 96 -3.69 12.01 1.12
CA VAL A 96 -3.29 11.09 2.20
C VAL A 96 -4.20 9.86 2.29
N LEU A 97 -5.52 10.04 2.13
CA LEU A 97 -6.47 8.93 2.13
C LEU A 97 -6.38 8.09 0.85
N ILE A 98 -6.06 8.73 -0.26
CA ILE A 98 -5.81 8.05 -1.54
C ILE A 98 -4.56 7.18 -1.41
N LEU A 99 -3.48 7.76 -0.90
CA LEU A 99 -2.24 7.06 -0.57
C LEU A 99 -2.57 5.86 0.34
N LEU A 100 -3.34 6.07 1.41
CA LEU A 100 -3.79 4.99 2.28
C LEU A 100 -4.57 3.88 1.55
N SER A 101 -5.45 4.23 0.61
CA SER A 101 -6.17 3.22 -0.17
C SER A 101 -5.23 2.37 -1.02
N PHE A 102 -4.19 2.97 -1.61
CA PHE A 102 -3.14 2.24 -2.32
C PHE A 102 -2.34 1.34 -1.40
N TYR A 103 -2.01 1.83 -0.21
CA TYR A 103 -1.35 1.02 0.80
C TYR A 103 -2.16 -0.23 1.12
N VAL A 104 -3.45 -0.09 1.45
CA VAL A 104 -4.30 -1.22 1.84
C VAL A 104 -4.40 -2.24 0.71
N VAL A 105 -4.65 -1.80 -0.52
CA VAL A 105 -4.74 -2.71 -1.68
C VAL A 105 -3.39 -3.39 -1.93
N GLY A 106 -2.29 -2.64 -1.95
CA GLY A 106 -0.95 -3.18 -2.17
C GLY A 106 -0.53 -4.15 -1.06
N PHE A 107 -0.79 -3.81 0.20
CA PHE A 107 -0.48 -4.65 1.36
C PHE A 107 -1.26 -5.97 1.32
N LEU A 108 -2.57 -5.92 1.03
CA LEU A 108 -3.40 -7.12 0.89
C LEU A 108 -2.95 -7.98 -0.30
N ALA A 109 -2.63 -7.35 -1.44
CA ALA A 109 -2.11 -8.06 -2.60
C ALA A 109 -0.80 -8.79 -2.29
N LEU A 110 0.16 -8.12 -1.62
CA LEU A 110 1.42 -8.74 -1.22
C LEU A 110 1.23 -9.90 -0.22
N LEU A 111 0.32 -9.74 0.75
CA LEU A 111 0.02 -10.81 1.71
C LEU A 111 -0.60 -12.04 1.04
N ILE A 112 -1.53 -11.84 0.11
CA ILE A 112 -2.25 -12.93 -0.56
C ILE A 112 -1.36 -13.61 -1.61
N ALA A 113 -0.73 -12.82 -2.48
CA ALA A 113 -0.04 -13.34 -3.66
C ALA A 113 1.34 -13.92 -3.33
N LEU A 114 2.14 -13.21 -2.54
CA LEU A 114 3.55 -13.56 -2.38
C LEU A 114 3.84 -14.32 -1.09
N ARG A 115 2.98 -14.22 -0.06
CA ARG A 115 3.27 -14.73 1.30
C ARG A 115 4.65 -14.28 1.81
N LEU A 116 5.14 -13.13 1.32
CA LEU A 116 6.43 -12.55 1.67
C LEU A 116 6.21 -11.41 2.67
N PRO A 117 6.19 -11.70 4.00
CA PRO A 117 5.97 -10.67 5.01
C PRO A 117 7.07 -9.60 4.99
N LEU A 118 8.29 -9.95 4.55
CA LEU A 118 9.39 -8.99 4.41
C LEU A 118 9.11 -7.91 3.36
N THR A 119 8.52 -8.27 2.21
CA THR A 119 8.15 -7.30 1.19
C THR A 119 7.01 -6.40 1.67
N ALA A 120 6.05 -6.96 2.40
CA ALA A 120 4.98 -6.17 3.03
C ALA A 120 5.52 -5.23 4.13
N LEU A 121 6.55 -5.64 4.88
CA LEU A 121 7.27 -4.80 5.83
C LEU A 121 7.94 -3.61 5.12
N TRP A 122 8.63 -3.84 4.01
CA TRP A 122 9.25 -2.79 3.21
C TRP A 122 8.22 -1.82 2.64
N LEU A 123 7.13 -2.32 2.06
CA LEU A 123 6.04 -1.48 1.57
C LEU A 123 5.51 -0.56 2.67
N SER A 124 5.26 -1.13 3.86
CA SER A 124 4.77 -0.38 5.03
C SER A 124 5.76 0.67 5.49
N SER A 125 7.06 0.35 5.49
CA SER A 125 8.13 1.26 5.89
C SER A 125 8.27 2.43 4.91
N VAL A 126 8.23 2.17 3.60
CA VAL A 126 8.22 3.21 2.56
C VAL A 126 7.01 4.12 2.71
N PHE A 127 5.84 3.55 2.98
CA PHE A 127 4.63 4.32 3.21
C PHE A 127 4.72 5.23 4.43
N LEU A 128 5.33 4.77 5.52
CA LEU A 128 5.61 5.64 6.68
C LEU A 128 6.52 6.81 6.31
N VAL A 129 7.58 6.56 5.55
CA VAL A 129 8.46 7.65 5.08
C VAL A 129 7.65 8.70 4.32
N LEU A 130 6.78 8.28 3.39
CA LEU A 130 5.94 9.20 2.62
C LEU A 130 4.96 9.98 3.53
N LEU A 131 4.29 9.32 4.46
CA LEU A 131 3.36 9.97 5.41
C LEU A 131 4.07 11.00 6.30
N PHE A 132 5.29 10.70 6.75
CA PHE A 132 6.07 11.62 7.56
C PHE A 132 6.70 12.75 6.77
N LEU A 133 7.09 12.52 5.51
CA LEU A 133 7.50 13.61 4.61
C LEU A 133 6.37 14.62 4.38
N GLU A 134 5.12 14.17 4.28
CA GLU A 134 3.96 15.07 4.22
C GLU A 134 3.85 15.99 5.45
N LEU A 135 4.12 15.45 6.65
CA LEU A 135 4.21 16.27 7.87
C LEU A 135 5.44 17.20 7.86
N ALA A 136 6.57 16.74 7.29
CA ALA A 136 7.81 17.51 7.20
C ALA A 136 7.66 18.79 6.36
N PHE A 137 6.74 18.78 5.38
CA PHE A 137 6.45 19.94 4.52
C PHE A 137 5.39 20.89 5.09
N VAL A 138 4.83 20.62 6.28
CA VAL A 138 3.91 21.55 6.94
C VAL A 138 4.70 22.74 7.51
N GLN A 139 4.15 23.96 7.41
CA GLN A 139 4.82 25.20 7.86
C GLN A 139 5.06 25.28 9.38
N HIS A 140 4.47 24.37 10.16
CA HIS A 140 4.55 24.40 11.62
C HIS A 140 5.80 23.64 12.11
N ASP A 141 6.71 24.31 12.83
CA ASP A 141 8.03 23.77 13.22
C ASP A 141 7.98 22.42 13.95
N ILE A 142 7.02 22.26 14.88
CA ILE A 142 6.84 20.99 15.61
C ILE A 142 6.42 19.86 14.66
N LEU A 143 5.45 20.10 13.76
CA LEU A 143 5.01 19.09 12.78
C LEU A 143 6.12 18.76 11.79
N ARG A 144 6.91 19.76 11.39
CA ARG A 144 8.09 19.55 10.57
C ARG A 144 9.11 18.64 11.24
N THR A 145 9.38 18.89 12.52
CA THR A 145 10.30 18.07 13.34
C THR A 145 9.77 16.63 13.45
N ILE A 146 8.49 16.47 13.76
CA ILE A 146 7.81 15.17 13.80
C ILE A 146 7.95 14.44 12.46
N GLY A 147 7.75 15.15 11.34
CA GLY A 147 7.90 14.61 10.00
C GLY A 147 9.33 14.15 9.70
N ILE A 148 10.34 14.92 10.08
CA ILE A 148 11.75 14.54 9.86
C ILE A 148 12.12 13.32 10.71
N VAL A 149 11.80 13.32 12.01
CA VAL A 149 12.12 12.21 12.92
C VAL A 149 11.34 10.95 12.51
N GLY A 150 10.09 11.09 12.11
CA GLY A 150 9.27 9.98 11.64
C GLY A 150 9.73 9.41 10.28
N ALA A 151 10.22 10.25 9.37
CA ALA A 151 10.83 9.77 8.14
C ALA A 151 12.11 8.98 8.44
N ALA A 152 12.91 9.43 9.42
CA ALA A 152 14.06 8.67 9.91
C ALA A 152 13.65 7.33 10.54
N TYR A 153 12.52 7.26 11.25
CA TYR A 153 11.94 6.00 11.73
C TYR A 153 11.63 5.03 10.58
N GLY A 154 10.93 5.49 9.54
CA GLY A 154 10.61 4.67 8.37
C GLY A 154 11.86 4.18 7.62
N LEU A 155 12.88 5.03 7.46
CA LEU A 155 14.17 4.66 6.88
C LEU A 155 14.94 3.67 7.77
N GLY A 156 14.87 3.85 9.09
CA GLY A 156 15.46 2.94 10.06
C GLY A 156 14.87 1.53 9.96
N LEU A 157 13.55 1.41 9.76
CA LEU A 157 12.89 0.13 9.52
C LEU A 157 13.35 -0.53 8.22
N ILE A 158 13.51 0.24 7.14
CA ILE A 158 14.08 -0.28 5.88
C ILE A 158 15.49 -0.80 6.12
N LEU A 159 16.34 -0.04 6.81
CA LEU A 159 17.72 -0.45 7.09
C LEU A 159 17.77 -1.73 7.94
N VAL A 160 17.01 -1.78 9.04
CA VAL A 160 16.97 -2.95 9.94
C VAL A 160 16.41 -4.19 9.23
N SER A 161 15.44 -4.02 8.34
CA SER A 161 14.89 -5.12 7.53
C SER A 161 15.78 -5.53 6.35
N LEU A 162 16.75 -4.72 5.92
CA LEU A 162 17.81 -5.17 5.01
C LEU A 162 18.82 -6.07 5.74
N LEU A 163 19.09 -5.81 7.03
CA LEU A 163 19.98 -6.65 7.83
C LEU A 163 19.40 -8.05 8.07
N THR A 164 18.07 -8.22 8.07
CA THR A 164 17.46 -9.55 8.20
C THR A 164 17.70 -10.45 7.00
N LEU A 165 17.90 -9.88 5.80
CA LEU A 165 18.33 -10.66 4.63
C LEU A 165 19.70 -11.33 4.85
N LEU A 166 20.51 -10.79 5.75
CA LEU A 166 21.81 -11.34 6.16
C LEU A 166 21.68 -12.33 7.34
N GLY A 167 20.46 -12.73 7.70
CA GLY A 167 20.18 -13.63 8.82
C GLY A 167 20.31 -12.98 10.21
N GLN A 168 20.45 -11.65 10.27
CA GLN A 168 20.49 -10.94 11.54
C GLN A 168 19.08 -10.78 12.13
N PRO A 169 18.93 -10.80 13.47
CA PRO A 169 17.65 -10.51 14.10
C PRO A 169 17.23 -9.04 13.92
N LEU A 170 15.92 -8.77 13.98
CA LEU A 170 15.41 -7.40 13.86
C LEU A 170 15.72 -6.59 15.13
N TRP A 171 16.59 -5.58 14.97
CA TRP A 171 16.95 -4.62 16.02
C TRP A 171 15.93 -3.48 16.09
N LEU A 172 14.67 -3.82 16.40
CA LEU A 172 13.53 -2.90 16.36
C LEU A 172 13.62 -1.76 17.39
N PHE A 173 14.36 -1.95 18.48
CA PHE A 173 14.52 -0.93 19.52
C PHE A 173 15.07 0.41 18.97
N ILE A 174 15.86 0.41 17.89
CA ILE A 174 16.37 1.65 17.28
C ILE A 174 15.24 2.43 16.59
N PRO A 175 14.54 1.87 15.57
CA PRO A 175 13.41 2.56 14.96
C PRO A 175 12.31 2.85 15.98
N ASP A 176 11.97 1.94 16.89
CA ASP A 176 10.90 2.17 17.85
C ASP A 176 11.22 3.29 18.85
N ALA A 177 12.49 3.53 19.16
CA ALA A 177 12.89 4.69 19.95
C ALA A 177 12.63 6.01 19.19
N LEU A 178 12.85 6.03 17.87
CA LEU A 178 12.50 7.19 17.03
C LEU A 178 10.98 7.39 16.98
N LEU A 179 10.20 6.30 16.88
CA LEU A 179 8.74 6.37 16.98
C LEU A 179 8.29 6.91 18.34
N LEU A 180 8.91 6.48 19.44
CA LEU A 180 8.62 7.00 20.77
C LEU A 180 8.87 8.52 20.85
N ILE A 181 9.98 9.00 20.27
CA ILE A 181 10.26 10.45 20.18
C ILE A 181 9.15 11.16 19.39
N VAL A 182 8.74 10.62 18.24
CA VAL A 182 7.61 11.15 17.46
C VAL A 182 6.34 11.23 18.31
N LEU A 183 6.01 10.17 19.05
CA LEU A 183 4.84 10.13 19.91
C LEU A 183 4.92 11.18 21.04
N ILE A 184 6.08 11.38 21.65
CA ILE A 184 6.32 12.36 22.73
C ILE A 184 6.19 13.82 22.23
N LEU A 185 6.55 14.10 20.98
CA LEU A 185 6.43 15.45 20.40
C LEU A 185 4.97 15.83 20.07
N PHE A 186 4.08 14.86 19.89
CA PHE A 186 2.71 15.14 19.48
C PHE A 186 1.83 15.91 20.48
N PRO A 187 1.85 15.66 21.81
CA PRO A 187 1.07 16.43 22.77
C PRO A 187 1.40 17.92 22.80
N GLU A 188 2.64 18.31 22.48
CA GLU A 188 2.98 19.73 22.37
C GLU A 188 2.16 20.41 21.28
N HIS A 189 1.90 19.69 20.17
CA HIS A 189 0.97 20.14 19.14
C HIS A 189 -0.50 20.07 19.61
N MET A 190 -0.88 19.09 20.42
CA MET A 190 -2.26 18.98 20.91
C MET A 190 -2.68 20.10 21.86
N LYS A 191 -1.75 20.80 22.52
CA LYS A 191 -2.05 22.04 23.27
C LYS A 191 -2.65 23.14 22.37
N LEU A 192 -2.41 23.08 21.06
CA LEU A 192 -2.99 23.99 20.08
C LEU A 192 -4.45 23.63 19.72
N CYS A 193 -4.88 22.38 19.96
CA CYS A 193 -6.29 21.99 19.80
C CYS A 193 -7.21 22.67 20.81
N GLU A 194 -6.69 23.13 21.96
CA GLU A 194 -7.46 23.89 22.94
C GLU A 194 -7.64 25.37 22.57
N SER A 195 -6.81 25.91 21.67
CA SER A 195 -6.69 27.36 21.46
C SER A 195 -7.06 27.84 20.05
N ALA A 196 -7.17 26.95 19.07
CA ALA A 196 -7.63 27.33 17.74
C ALA A 196 -9.16 27.43 17.69
N PRO A 197 -9.77 28.59 17.34
CA PRO A 197 -11.17 28.62 16.96
C PRO A 197 -11.34 27.64 15.81
N HIS A 198 -12.39 26.80 15.84
CA HIS A 198 -12.75 25.84 14.81
C HIS A 198 -12.89 26.53 13.44
N GLN A 199 -11.78 26.89 12.80
CA GLN A 199 -11.74 27.16 11.38
C GLN A 199 -12.21 25.87 10.73
N ALA A 200 -13.29 26.00 9.97
CA ALA A 200 -14.04 24.89 9.39
C ALA A 200 -13.08 23.80 8.94
N VAL A 201 -12.96 22.76 9.76
CA VAL A 201 -12.33 21.51 9.39
C VAL A 201 -13.01 21.16 8.09
N ALA A 202 -12.27 21.21 6.97
CA ALA A 202 -12.78 20.90 5.66
C ALA A 202 -13.64 19.65 5.84
N LYS A 203 -14.96 19.76 5.64
CA LYS A 203 -15.89 18.67 5.92
C LYS A 203 -15.27 17.46 5.25
N LEU A 204 -14.78 16.51 6.05
CA LEU A 204 -14.23 15.27 5.51
C LEU A 204 -15.26 14.80 4.50
N PRO A 205 -14.90 14.45 3.25
CA PRO A 205 -15.82 13.68 2.45
C PRO A 205 -16.20 12.51 3.35
N GLY A 206 -17.50 12.43 3.67
CA GLY A 206 -17.95 11.52 4.71
C GLY A 206 -17.38 10.14 4.44
N VAL A 207 -16.99 9.39 5.47
CA VAL A 207 -16.37 8.05 5.35
C VAL A 207 -17.03 7.19 4.27
N VAL A 208 -18.35 7.35 4.09
CA VAL A 208 -19.16 6.77 3.02
C VAL A 208 -18.66 7.10 1.60
N GLN A 209 -18.28 8.33 1.29
CA GLN A 209 -17.72 8.72 -0.02
C GLN A 209 -16.36 8.08 -0.27
N ILE A 210 -15.49 8.03 0.73
CA ILE A 210 -14.18 7.36 0.64
C ILE A 210 -14.39 5.86 0.43
N LEU A 211 -15.30 5.24 1.19
CA LEU A 211 -15.66 3.84 1.05
C LEU A 211 -16.24 3.54 -0.33
N LYS A 212 -17.18 4.37 -0.82
CA LYS A 212 -17.76 4.23 -2.17
C LYS A 212 -16.70 4.31 -3.25
N PHE A 213 -15.80 5.28 -3.15
CA PHE A 213 -14.73 5.46 -4.11
C PHE A 213 -13.70 4.32 -4.04
N GLY A 214 -13.30 3.90 -2.85
CA GLY A 214 -12.43 2.74 -2.65
C GLY A 214 -13.04 1.45 -3.20
N LEU A 215 -14.34 1.22 -2.96
CA LEU A 215 -15.06 0.07 -3.52
C LEU A 215 -15.13 0.14 -5.06
N PHE A 216 -15.36 1.33 -5.62
CA PHE A 216 -15.31 1.55 -7.06
C PHE A 216 -13.93 1.24 -7.64
N MET A 217 -12.87 1.81 -7.06
CA MET A 217 -11.49 1.57 -7.51
C MET A 217 -11.08 0.10 -7.38
N PHE A 218 -11.47 -0.56 -6.29
CA PHE A 218 -11.23 -1.99 -6.09
C PHE A 218 -11.97 -2.82 -7.15
N GLY A 219 -13.28 -2.60 -7.32
CA GLY A 219 -14.08 -3.31 -8.32
C GLY A 219 -13.58 -3.10 -9.73
N LEU A 220 -13.19 -1.85 -10.07
CA LEU A 220 -12.58 -1.50 -11.34
C LEU A 220 -11.27 -2.26 -11.55
N THR A 221 -10.36 -2.24 -10.57
CA THR A 221 -9.05 -2.91 -10.67
C THR A 221 -9.21 -4.42 -10.84
N VAL A 222 -10.11 -5.05 -10.06
CA VAL A 222 -10.42 -6.48 -10.18
C VAL A 222 -10.99 -6.82 -11.55
N PHE A 223 -11.92 -6.01 -12.06
CA PHE A 223 -12.51 -6.21 -13.39
C PHE A 223 -11.45 -6.12 -14.50
N ILE A 224 -10.57 -5.13 -14.44
CA ILE A 224 -9.48 -4.96 -15.41
C ILE A 224 -8.50 -6.12 -15.31
N PHE A 225 -8.16 -6.57 -14.10
CA PHE A 225 -7.27 -7.70 -13.90
C PHE A 225 -7.79 -8.97 -14.55
N PHE A 226 -9.03 -9.36 -14.28
CA PHE A 226 -9.62 -10.54 -14.92
C PHE A 226 -9.78 -10.36 -16.43
N GLY A 227 -10.06 -9.14 -16.90
CA GLY A 227 -10.10 -8.83 -18.33
C GLY A 227 -8.73 -9.02 -19.00
N ALA A 228 -7.66 -8.49 -18.40
CA ALA A 228 -6.30 -8.63 -18.88
C ALA A 228 -5.85 -10.10 -18.87
N LEU A 229 -6.12 -10.82 -17.78
CA LEU A 229 -5.85 -12.26 -17.67
C LEU A 229 -6.58 -13.06 -18.76
N ALA A 230 -7.87 -12.79 -18.98
CA ALA A 230 -8.62 -13.48 -20.03
C ALA A 230 -8.04 -13.21 -21.43
N VAL A 231 -7.65 -11.97 -21.73
CA VAL A 231 -7.02 -11.61 -23.00
C VAL A 231 -5.65 -12.29 -23.17
N HIS A 232 -4.84 -12.30 -22.11
CA HIS A 232 -3.51 -12.95 -22.07
C HIS A 232 -3.61 -14.45 -22.35
N GLU A 233 -4.46 -15.15 -21.60
CA GLU A 233 -4.65 -16.60 -21.75
C GLU A 233 -5.30 -16.99 -23.07
N THR A 234 -6.25 -16.19 -23.56
CA THR A 234 -6.87 -16.43 -24.87
C THR A 234 -5.84 -16.32 -25.99
N ALA A 235 -4.85 -15.44 -25.87
CA ALA A 235 -3.78 -15.33 -26.86
C ALA A 235 -2.94 -16.61 -26.94
N HIS A 236 -2.55 -17.18 -25.78
CA HIS A 236 -1.86 -18.47 -25.74
C HIS A 236 -2.69 -19.58 -26.39
N ALA A 237 -3.98 -19.67 -26.06
CA ALA A 237 -4.86 -20.69 -26.61
C ALA A 237 -5.02 -20.57 -28.13
N VAL A 238 -5.24 -19.35 -28.64
CA VAL A 238 -5.39 -19.09 -30.08
C VAL A 238 -4.11 -19.42 -30.85
N LEU A 239 -2.94 -19.04 -30.32
CA LEU A 239 -1.68 -19.35 -30.98
C LEU A 239 -1.28 -20.82 -30.87
N ALA A 240 -1.55 -21.47 -29.74
CA ALA A 240 -1.39 -22.91 -29.60
C ALA A 240 -2.23 -23.67 -30.64
N GLN A 241 -3.50 -23.27 -30.81
CA GLN A 241 -4.36 -23.84 -31.85
C GLN A 241 -3.81 -23.58 -33.26
N ARG A 242 -3.23 -22.40 -33.52
CA ARG A 242 -2.65 -22.07 -34.84
C ARG A 242 -1.44 -22.93 -35.21
N PHE A 243 -0.68 -23.38 -34.22
CA PHE A 243 0.49 -24.24 -34.36
C PHE A 243 0.20 -25.74 -34.13
N ASP A 244 -1.09 -26.13 -34.13
CA ASP A 244 -1.54 -27.51 -33.91
C ASP A 244 -1.02 -28.13 -32.59
N CYS A 245 -0.84 -27.29 -31.56
CA CYS A 245 -0.49 -27.74 -30.21
C CYS A 245 -1.74 -28.09 -29.40
N GLU A 246 -1.63 -29.11 -28.56
CA GLU A 246 -2.67 -29.40 -27.57
C GLU A 246 -2.67 -28.29 -26.52
N HIS A 247 -3.85 -27.77 -26.20
CA HIS A 247 -4.00 -26.72 -25.21
C HIS A 247 -5.18 -27.00 -24.29
N ARG A 248 -5.03 -26.63 -23.02
CA ARG A 248 -6.11 -26.69 -22.02
C ARG A 248 -6.03 -25.48 -21.12
N ILE A 249 -7.13 -24.72 -21.08
CA ILE A 249 -7.32 -23.64 -20.13
C ILE A 249 -7.64 -24.26 -18.76
N VAL A 250 -6.81 -23.98 -17.77
CA VAL A 250 -6.92 -24.47 -16.41
C VAL A 250 -7.38 -23.31 -15.53
N PHE A 251 -8.67 -23.28 -15.18
CA PHE A 251 -9.22 -22.23 -14.32
C PHE A 251 -8.94 -22.43 -12.84
N HIS A 252 -8.77 -23.69 -12.41
CA HIS A 252 -8.52 -24.01 -11.01
C HIS A 252 -7.70 -25.29 -10.89
N GLU A 253 -6.46 -25.13 -10.45
CA GLU A 253 -5.58 -26.19 -9.98
C GLU A 253 -4.99 -25.75 -8.65
N GLN A 254 -4.85 -26.67 -7.69
CA GLN A 254 -4.49 -26.30 -6.32
C GLN A 254 -3.15 -25.58 -6.28
N GLY A 255 -3.18 -24.29 -5.89
CA GLY A 255 -1.99 -23.47 -5.74
C GLY A 255 -1.45 -22.85 -7.02
N LEU A 256 -2.14 -23.00 -8.16
CA LEU A 256 -1.77 -22.37 -9.43
C LEU A 256 -2.80 -21.31 -9.83
N TRP A 257 -2.30 -20.23 -10.43
CA TRP A 257 -3.14 -19.22 -11.06
C TRP A 257 -3.81 -19.78 -12.31
N PRO A 258 -4.95 -19.21 -12.75
CA PRO A 258 -5.55 -19.61 -14.02
C PRO A 258 -4.53 -19.44 -15.15
N HIS A 259 -4.31 -20.50 -15.93
CA HIS A 259 -3.29 -20.53 -16.97
C HIS A 259 -3.70 -21.44 -18.12
N THR A 260 -3.05 -21.29 -19.27
CA THR A 260 -3.22 -22.14 -20.44
C THR A 260 -2.05 -23.09 -20.53
N SER A 261 -2.29 -24.37 -20.22
CA SER A 261 -1.29 -25.42 -20.45
C SER A 261 -1.20 -25.73 -21.93
N VAL A 262 0.02 -25.72 -22.50
CA VAL A 262 0.26 -25.97 -23.93
C VAL A 262 1.30 -27.07 -24.09
N GLN A 263 0.97 -28.08 -24.90
CA GLN A 263 1.86 -29.18 -25.27
C GLN A 263 2.06 -29.18 -26.78
N CYS A 264 3.29 -28.89 -27.23
CA CYS A 264 3.67 -28.87 -28.63
C CYS A 264 4.66 -30.00 -28.92
N ALA A 265 4.50 -30.68 -30.07
CA ALA A 265 5.47 -31.68 -30.53
C ALA A 265 6.79 -31.04 -31.01
N ASP A 266 6.70 -29.81 -31.54
CA ASP A 266 7.84 -29.01 -31.95
C ASP A 266 8.09 -27.87 -30.95
N THR A 267 9.34 -27.69 -30.53
CA THR A 267 9.74 -26.64 -29.59
C THR A 267 9.89 -25.27 -30.27
N SER A 268 9.97 -25.23 -31.61
CA SER A 268 10.17 -23.99 -32.37
C SER A 268 9.02 -22.99 -32.22
N SER A 269 7.79 -23.47 -32.02
CA SER A 269 6.58 -22.64 -31.85
C SER A 269 6.37 -22.15 -30.41
N LYS A 270 7.00 -22.80 -29.42
CA LYS A 270 6.78 -22.52 -27.99
C LYS A 270 7.09 -21.07 -27.65
N GLY A 271 8.17 -20.51 -28.19
CA GLY A 271 8.57 -19.13 -27.92
C GLY A 271 7.52 -18.11 -28.37
N MET A 272 6.92 -18.30 -29.56
CA MET A 272 5.87 -17.40 -30.05
C MET A 272 4.60 -17.52 -29.21
N ILE A 273 4.24 -18.73 -28.78
CA ILE A 273 3.08 -18.97 -27.93
C ILE A 273 3.29 -18.28 -26.58
N LEU A 274 4.43 -18.43 -25.91
CA LEU A 274 4.73 -17.78 -24.62
C LEU A 274 4.72 -16.25 -24.71
N VAL A 275 5.27 -15.66 -25.77
CA VAL A 275 5.29 -14.19 -25.90
C VAL A 275 3.90 -13.61 -26.25
N SER A 276 2.98 -14.44 -26.77
CA SER A 276 1.71 -13.96 -27.30
C SER A 276 0.79 -13.32 -26.27
N GLY A 277 0.72 -13.86 -25.05
CA GLY A 277 -0.07 -13.30 -23.96
C GLY A 277 0.29 -11.84 -23.71
N PHE A 278 1.59 -11.57 -23.56
CA PHE A 278 2.11 -10.22 -23.37
C PHE A 278 1.85 -9.30 -24.57
N ILE A 279 2.11 -9.77 -25.80
CA ILE A 279 1.93 -8.98 -27.02
C ILE A 279 0.47 -8.55 -27.17
N ILE A 280 -0.48 -9.48 -27.04
CA ILE A 280 -1.89 -9.19 -27.24
C ILE A 280 -2.43 -8.28 -26.14
N THR A 281 -2.06 -8.53 -24.88
CA THR A 281 -2.46 -7.65 -23.76
C THR A 281 -1.91 -6.24 -23.93
N THR A 282 -0.66 -6.11 -24.39
CA THR A 282 -0.04 -4.81 -24.71
C THR A 282 -0.72 -4.12 -25.89
N ALA A 283 -1.10 -4.87 -26.94
CA ALA A 283 -1.86 -4.31 -28.06
C ALA A 283 -3.22 -3.76 -27.62
N PHE A 284 -3.91 -4.46 -26.71
CA PHE A 284 -5.15 -3.98 -26.09
C PHE A 284 -4.91 -2.71 -25.26
N ALA A 285 -3.85 -2.65 -24.45
CA ALA A 285 -3.49 -1.43 -23.73
C ALA A 285 -3.25 -0.28 -24.72
N LEU A 286 -2.46 -0.48 -25.77
CA LEU A 286 -2.18 0.54 -26.77
C LEU A 286 -3.45 1.04 -27.47
N MET A 287 -4.39 0.14 -27.77
CA MET A 287 -5.70 0.52 -28.33
C MET A 287 -6.45 1.48 -27.40
N PHE A 288 -6.54 1.16 -26.09
CA PHE A 288 -7.16 2.04 -25.09
C PHE A 288 -6.42 3.38 -24.96
N TYR A 289 -5.09 3.37 -25.04
CA TYR A 289 -4.29 4.59 -24.99
C TYR A 289 -4.59 5.53 -26.17
N VAL A 290 -4.67 4.99 -27.39
CA VAL A 290 -4.89 5.77 -28.62
C VAL A 290 -6.33 6.26 -28.73
N VAL A 291 -7.30 5.43 -28.39
CA VAL A 291 -8.74 5.77 -28.51
C VAL A 291 -9.21 6.65 -27.34
N GLY A 292 -8.58 6.51 -26.17
CA GLY A 292 -8.99 7.16 -24.94
C GLY A 292 -8.37 8.54 -24.69
N SER A 293 -8.96 9.26 -23.74
CA SER A 293 -8.41 10.47 -23.12
C SER A 293 -8.56 10.42 -21.60
N GLY A 294 -7.65 11.09 -20.86
CA GLY A 294 -7.72 11.20 -19.39
C GLY A 294 -7.80 9.83 -18.70
N PHE A 295 -8.93 9.55 -18.06
CA PHE A 295 -9.20 8.30 -17.35
C PHE A 295 -8.90 7.05 -18.20
N ILE A 296 -9.31 7.02 -19.47
CA ILE A 296 -9.11 5.84 -20.35
C ILE A 296 -7.62 5.65 -20.69
N GLN A 297 -6.86 6.74 -20.79
CA GLN A 297 -5.41 6.62 -20.99
C GLN A 297 -4.73 6.09 -19.72
N ASN A 298 -5.11 6.57 -18.53
CA ASN A 298 -4.56 6.01 -17.29
C ASN A 298 -4.97 4.54 -17.10
N LEU A 299 -6.19 4.17 -17.52
CA LEU A 299 -6.66 2.78 -17.58
C LEU A 299 -5.80 1.91 -18.50
N SER A 300 -5.38 2.41 -19.67
CA SER A 300 -4.46 1.67 -20.55
C SER A 300 -3.13 1.34 -19.89
N GLY A 301 -2.58 2.28 -19.11
CA GLY A 301 -1.37 2.05 -18.34
C GLY A 301 -1.53 0.95 -17.28
N VAL A 302 -2.72 0.86 -16.64
CA VAL A 302 -3.05 -0.26 -15.75
C VAL A 302 -3.07 -1.59 -16.51
N ILE A 303 -3.72 -1.65 -17.68
CA ILE A 303 -3.76 -2.88 -18.51
C ILE A 303 -2.34 -3.30 -18.92
N PHE A 304 -1.50 -2.36 -19.35
CA PHE A 304 -0.12 -2.64 -19.74
C PHE A 304 0.70 -3.18 -18.57
N ALA A 305 0.62 -2.54 -17.40
CA ALA A 305 1.32 -2.99 -16.20
C ALA A 305 0.89 -4.40 -15.79
N LEU A 306 -0.41 -4.69 -15.82
CA LEU A 306 -0.92 -6.04 -15.54
C LEU A 306 -0.46 -7.06 -16.60
N GLY A 307 -0.38 -6.68 -17.86
CA GLY A 307 0.18 -7.53 -18.92
C GLY A 307 1.64 -7.95 -18.64
N ILE A 308 2.46 -7.06 -18.07
CA ILE A 308 3.82 -7.42 -17.63
C ILE A 308 3.78 -8.43 -16.49
N VAL A 309 2.94 -8.21 -15.46
CA VAL A 309 2.80 -9.12 -14.31
C VAL A 309 2.34 -10.52 -14.75
N LEU A 310 1.38 -10.58 -15.68
CA LEU A 310 0.86 -11.84 -16.18
C LEU A 310 1.89 -12.60 -17.02
N ALA A 311 2.80 -11.90 -17.69
CA ALA A 311 3.84 -12.49 -18.52
C ALA A 311 5.08 -12.99 -17.75
N ASN A 312 5.12 -12.90 -16.43
CA ASN A 312 6.32 -13.27 -15.67
C ASN A 312 6.71 -14.73 -15.81
N ASP A 313 5.74 -15.64 -15.67
CA ASP A 313 5.97 -17.07 -15.81
C ASP A 313 6.39 -17.39 -17.26
N ASP A 314 5.76 -16.73 -18.25
CA ASP A 314 6.14 -16.84 -19.66
C ASP A 314 7.59 -16.38 -19.91
N PHE A 315 8.00 -15.26 -19.30
CA PHE A 315 9.36 -14.75 -19.39
C PHE A 315 10.37 -15.69 -18.74
N ALA A 316 10.04 -16.26 -17.59
CA ALA A 316 10.88 -17.28 -16.96
C ALA A 316 11.02 -18.52 -17.85
N GLU A 317 9.93 -18.98 -18.46
CA GLU A 317 9.93 -20.12 -19.40
C GLU A 317 10.70 -19.84 -20.70
N LEU A 318 10.74 -18.59 -21.15
CA LEU A 318 11.57 -18.14 -22.27
C LEU A 318 13.08 -18.09 -21.92
N GLY A 319 13.44 -18.38 -20.68
CA GLY A 319 14.82 -18.41 -20.21
C GLY A 319 15.36 -17.04 -19.75
N LEU A 320 14.48 -16.07 -19.48
CA LEU A 320 14.94 -14.83 -18.81
C LEU A 320 15.43 -15.17 -17.41
N SER A 321 16.47 -14.47 -16.97
CA SER A 321 16.99 -14.65 -15.61
C SER A 321 15.97 -14.16 -14.57
N GLY A 322 15.93 -14.80 -13.40
CA GLY A 322 15.04 -14.39 -12.32
C GLY A 322 15.22 -12.91 -11.90
N ALA A 323 16.42 -12.35 -12.09
CA ALA A 323 16.68 -10.92 -11.86
C ALA A 323 15.95 -10.02 -12.88
N LEU A 324 15.87 -10.43 -14.15
CA LEU A 324 15.13 -9.69 -15.18
C LEU A 324 13.62 -9.81 -14.97
N VAL A 325 13.13 -11.00 -14.62
CA VAL A 325 11.72 -11.22 -14.27
C VAL A 325 11.34 -10.35 -13.07
N PHE A 326 12.13 -10.38 -12.00
CA PHE A 326 11.92 -9.52 -10.83
C PHE A 326 11.95 -8.02 -11.18
N ALA A 327 12.87 -7.59 -12.05
CA ALA A 327 12.93 -6.20 -12.48
C ALA A 327 11.70 -5.78 -13.29
N ALA A 328 11.19 -6.66 -14.16
CA ALA A 328 9.95 -6.45 -14.92
C ALA A 328 8.75 -6.34 -13.96
N ASP A 329 8.68 -7.20 -12.95
CA ASP A 329 7.68 -7.17 -11.88
C ASP A 329 7.70 -5.85 -11.09
N MET A 330 8.88 -5.42 -10.66
CA MET A 330 9.02 -4.15 -9.95
C MET A 330 8.58 -2.98 -10.83
N LEU A 331 8.97 -2.96 -12.10
CA LEU A 331 8.54 -1.94 -13.05
C LEU A 331 7.02 -1.94 -13.21
N ALA A 332 6.42 -3.11 -13.36
CA ALA A 332 4.98 -3.28 -13.48
C ALA A 332 4.25 -2.77 -12.23
N GLY A 333 4.72 -3.12 -11.03
CA GLY A 333 4.17 -2.63 -9.77
C GLY A 333 4.24 -1.10 -9.64
N ILE A 334 5.36 -0.50 -10.03
CA ILE A 334 5.54 0.97 -10.03
C ILE A 334 4.56 1.61 -11.03
N LEU A 335 4.50 1.11 -12.26
CA LEU A 335 3.59 1.62 -13.29
C LEU A 335 2.13 1.50 -12.84
N LEU A 336 1.73 0.34 -12.31
CA LEU A 336 0.39 0.11 -11.78
C LEU A 336 0.04 1.14 -10.69
N GLY A 337 0.93 1.36 -9.73
CA GLY A 337 0.75 2.36 -8.68
C GLY A 337 0.58 3.78 -9.22
N ILE A 338 1.47 4.22 -10.13
CA ILE A 338 1.39 5.57 -10.74
C ILE A 338 0.08 5.73 -11.51
N MET A 339 -0.30 4.74 -12.32
CA MET A 339 -1.50 4.82 -13.16
C MET A 339 -2.77 4.84 -12.34
N LEU A 340 -2.87 4.03 -11.29
CA LEU A 340 -4.01 4.09 -10.39
C LEU A 340 -4.08 5.44 -9.66
N VAL A 341 -2.96 6.00 -9.21
CA VAL A 341 -2.94 7.35 -8.61
C VAL A 341 -3.50 8.38 -9.59
N ARG A 342 -3.08 8.32 -10.87
CA ARG A 342 -3.60 9.23 -11.90
C ARG A 342 -5.09 9.05 -12.14
N ILE A 343 -5.60 7.81 -12.18
CA ILE A 343 -7.05 7.54 -12.24
C ILE A 343 -7.78 8.25 -11.08
N VAL A 344 -7.23 8.18 -9.88
CA VAL A 344 -7.82 8.83 -8.72
C VAL A 344 -7.77 10.36 -8.84
N LEU A 345 -6.67 10.92 -9.32
CA LEU A 345 -6.53 12.37 -9.53
C LEU A 345 -7.52 12.88 -10.58
N ASP A 346 -7.65 12.19 -11.71
CA ASP A 346 -8.61 12.53 -12.77
C ASP A 346 -10.04 12.55 -12.21
N TYR A 347 -10.41 11.53 -11.44
CA TYR A 347 -11.72 11.45 -10.79
C TYR A 347 -11.97 12.62 -9.82
N LEU A 348 -10.94 13.01 -9.06
CA LEU A 348 -11.07 14.15 -8.15
C LEU A 348 -11.15 15.49 -8.88
N GLU A 349 -10.43 15.65 -9.99
CA GLU A 349 -10.40 16.87 -10.79
C GLU A 349 -11.74 17.10 -11.50
N GLU A 350 -12.32 16.06 -12.07
CA GLU A 350 -13.66 16.10 -12.70
C GLU A 350 -14.76 16.49 -11.70
N ARG A 351 -14.55 16.20 -10.41
CA ARG A 351 -15.48 16.62 -9.34
C ARG A 351 -15.31 18.08 -8.92
N LYS A 352 -14.12 18.67 -9.13
CA LYS A 352 -13.82 20.07 -8.77
C LYS A 352 -14.32 21.05 -9.80
N THR A 353 -14.37 20.66 -11.07
CA THR A 353 -14.99 21.50 -12.11
C THR A 353 -16.49 21.53 -11.82
N PRO A 354 -17.07 22.69 -11.39
CA PRO A 354 -18.51 22.78 -11.30
C PRO A 354 -19.01 22.47 -12.70
N ARG A 355 -19.86 21.44 -12.86
CA ARG A 355 -20.62 21.27 -14.08
C ARG A 355 -21.34 22.60 -14.26
N THR A 356 -20.85 23.43 -15.16
CA THR A 356 -21.64 24.51 -15.74
C THR A 356 -22.82 23.79 -16.33
N ILE A 357 -23.90 23.72 -15.56
CA ILE A 357 -25.19 23.29 -16.05
C ILE A 357 -25.42 24.25 -17.21
N PHE A 358 -25.23 23.75 -18.43
CA PHE A 358 -25.66 24.45 -19.61
C PHE A 358 -27.14 24.71 -19.38
N CYS A 359 -27.48 25.94 -19.00
CA CYS A 359 -28.83 26.44 -19.10
C CYS A 359 -29.14 26.54 -20.60
N GLU A 360 -29.42 25.41 -21.25
CA GLU A 360 -30.07 25.39 -22.55
C GLU A 360 -31.52 25.85 -22.34
N GLY A 361 -31.70 27.18 -22.35
CA GLY A 361 -33.00 27.83 -22.32
C GLY A 361 -33.31 28.57 -21.01
N ASN A 362 -33.32 29.90 -21.10
CA ASN A 362 -33.90 30.85 -20.12
C ASN A 362 -33.61 30.58 -18.63
N CYS A 363 -32.34 30.64 -18.23
CA CYS A 363 -32.02 30.99 -16.84
C CYS A 363 -32.13 32.51 -16.68
N SER A 364 -33.38 33.02 -16.69
CA SER A 364 -33.68 34.40 -16.32
C SER A 364 -33.39 34.59 -14.83
N HIS A 365 -32.34 35.35 -14.55
CA HIS A 365 -32.08 36.13 -13.34
C HIS A 365 -32.80 35.65 -12.06
N VAL A 366 -32.12 34.83 -11.26
CA VAL A 366 -32.37 34.81 -9.82
C VAL A 366 -31.08 35.27 -9.14
N GLU A 367 -31.02 36.58 -8.90
CA GLU A 367 -30.07 37.16 -7.95
C GLU A 367 -30.43 36.66 -6.54
N ARG A 368 -29.45 36.08 -5.84
CA ARG A 368 -29.45 36.00 -4.38
C ARG A 368 -28.08 36.36 -3.85
#